data_AF-A0A067BN76-F1
#
_entry.id   AF-A0A067BN76-F1
#
_cell.length_a   1.000
_cell.length_b   1.000
_cell.length_c   1.000
_cell.angle_alpha   90.00
_cell.angle_beta   90.00
_cell.angle_gamma   90.00
#
_symmetry.space_group_name_H-M   'P 1'
#
loop_
_entity.id
_entity.type
_entity.pdbx_description
1 polymer ?
#
loop_
_entity_poly.entity_id
_entity_poly.type
_entity_poly.pdbx_seq_one_letter_code
_entity_poly.pdbx_strand_id
1 'polypeptide(L)'
;MQQLSLMDTGQPTRDPDTFMQVEDGHDVLTGIASKDKNVTHFGRPDWSAELARIGRAHRGSEVGVFLCGPQPLNRTVGAACHAFNQAQTDGTAFSYHSEKF
;
A
#
# COMPACT_ATOMS: atom_id res chain seq x y z
N MET A 1 -28.84 -18.27 -20.30
CA MET A 1 -27.94 -19.34 -19.82
C MET A 1 -26.52 -18.87 -20.15
N GLN A 2 -25.83 -18.19 -19.22
CA GLN A 2 -24.91 -18.78 -18.23
C GLN A 2 -24.04 -19.88 -18.89
N GLN A 3 -22.71 -19.77 -18.94
CA GLN A 3 -21.84 -19.47 -17.80
C GLN A 3 -20.46 -18.95 -18.26
N LEU A 4 -20.05 -17.85 -17.62
CA LEU A 4 -18.71 -17.27 -17.62
C LEU A 4 -17.77 -18.23 -16.86
N SER A 5 -16.75 -18.79 -17.51
CA SER A 5 -15.73 -19.58 -16.81
C SER A 5 -14.61 -18.65 -16.36
N LEU A 6 -14.51 -18.50 -15.04
CA LEU A 6 -13.34 -17.98 -14.36
C LEU A 6 -12.10 -18.78 -14.76
N MET A 7 -11.07 -18.08 -15.23
CA MET A 7 -9.66 -18.43 -15.06
C MET A 7 -8.90 -17.11 -14.93
N ASP A 8 -9.21 -16.36 -13.86
CA ASP A 8 -8.27 -15.37 -13.33
C ASP A 8 -7.23 -16.14 -12.51
N THR A 9 -6.34 -16.86 -13.20
CA THR A 9 -5.08 -17.26 -12.58
C THR A 9 -4.20 -16.04 -12.62
N GLY A 10 -4.34 -15.20 -11.59
CA GLY A 10 -3.34 -14.24 -11.18
C GLY A 10 -2.03 -14.97 -10.98
N GLN A 11 -1.21 -14.98 -12.03
CA GLN A 11 0.15 -15.46 -11.96
C GLN A 11 0.89 -14.45 -11.07
N PRO A 12 1.47 -14.85 -9.93
CA PRO A 12 2.22 -13.92 -9.12
C PRO A 12 3.40 -13.48 -9.98
N THR A 13 3.40 -12.22 -10.40
CA THR A 13 4.61 -11.61 -10.94
C THR A 13 5.65 -11.79 -9.85
N ARG A 14 6.65 -12.62 -10.11
CA ARG A 14 7.83 -12.79 -9.26
C ARG A 14 8.59 -11.48 -9.30
N ASP A 15 8.08 -10.51 -8.56
CA ASP A 15 8.79 -9.31 -8.21
C ASP A 15 9.97 -9.75 -7.35
N PRO A 16 11.23 -9.46 -7.71
CA PRO A 16 12.40 -9.91 -6.96
C PRO A 16 12.35 -9.53 -5.48
N ASP A 17 11.58 -8.49 -5.13
CA ASP A 17 11.41 -8.01 -3.77
C ASP A 17 10.30 -8.72 -2.97
N THR A 18 9.62 -9.71 -3.58
CA THR A 18 8.53 -10.47 -2.95
C THR A 18 8.94 -11.93 -2.75
N PHE A 19 9.20 -12.32 -1.50
CA PHE A 19 9.43 -13.71 -1.11
C PHE A 19 8.22 -14.22 -0.33
N MET A 20 7.40 -15.05 -0.97
CA MET A 20 6.20 -15.64 -0.35
C MET A 20 6.09 -17.11 -0.72
N GLN A 21 5.94 -17.95 0.30
CA GLN A 21 5.49 -19.34 0.15
C GLN A 21 4.12 -19.41 0.83
N VAL A 22 3.07 -19.71 0.05
CA VAL A 22 1.69 -19.67 0.55
C VAL A 22 1.12 -21.09 0.61
N GLU A 23 0.59 -21.46 1.76
CA GLU A 23 -0.13 -22.72 1.99
C GLU A 23 -1.48 -22.42 2.65
N ASP A 24 -2.57 -23.00 2.12
CA ASP A 24 -3.95 -22.71 2.55
C ASP A 24 -4.32 -21.21 2.62
N GLY A 25 -3.67 -20.40 1.78
CA GLY A 25 -3.88 -18.95 1.73
C GLY A 25 -3.15 -18.16 2.81
N HIS A 26 -2.24 -18.77 3.56
CA HIS A 26 -1.41 -18.12 4.56
C HIS A 26 0.06 -18.22 4.16
N ASP A 27 0.84 -17.17 4.43
CA ASP A 27 2.29 -17.24 4.34
C ASP A 27 2.82 -18.27 5.36
N VAL A 28 3.59 -19.26 4.90
CA VAL A 28 4.03 -20.39 5.72
C VAL A 28 4.95 -19.99 6.87
N LEU A 29 5.66 -18.86 6.75
CA LEU A 29 6.61 -18.40 7.77
C LEU A 29 5.92 -17.56 8.84
N THR A 30 4.99 -16.70 8.44
CA THR A 30 4.35 -15.72 9.33
C THR A 30 2.94 -16.12 9.77
N GLY A 31 2.29 -17.05 9.06
CA GLY A 31 0.89 -17.43 9.28
C GLY A 31 -0.12 -16.34 8.90
N ILE A 32 0.31 -15.26 8.26
CA ILE A 32 -0.57 -14.15 7.86
C ILE A 32 -1.36 -14.58 6.63
N ALA A 33 -2.65 -14.25 6.57
CA ALA A 33 -3.47 -14.49 5.38
C ALA A 33 -2.94 -13.67 4.19
N SER A 34 -2.35 -14.35 3.21
CA SER A 34 -1.55 -13.76 2.12
C SER A 34 -2.22 -13.82 0.76
N LYS A 35 -3.54 -13.98 0.73
CA LYS A 35 -4.36 -13.89 -0.49
C LYS A 35 -4.50 -12.42 -0.97
N ASP A 36 -3.40 -11.80 -1.37
CA ASP A 36 -3.33 -10.49 -2.06
C ASP A 36 -3.42 -9.22 -1.18
N LYS A 37 -3.85 -9.32 0.09
CA LYS A 37 -4.01 -8.13 0.95
C LYS A 37 -2.81 -7.82 1.84
N ASN A 38 -2.14 -8.86 2.33
CA ASN A 38 -1.03 -8.75 3.27
C ASN A 38 0.16 -9.55 2.71
N VAL A 39 0.89 -8.92 1.80
CA VAL A 39 2.10 -9.46 1.17
C VAL A 39 3.32 -8.85 1.84
N THR A 40 4.32 -9.70 2.14
CA THR A 40 5.59 -9.24 2.71
C THR A 40 6.52 -8.78 1.59
N HIS A 41 6.81 -7.48 1.58
CA HIS A 41 7.78 -6.89 0.67
C HIS A 41 9.09 -6.62 1.40
N PHE A 42 10.22 -6.90 0.75
CA PHE A 42 11.54 -6.60 1.27
C PHE A 42 12.00 -5.24 0.74
N GLY A 43 12.62 -4.42 1.60
CA GLY A 43 13.13 -3.10 1.25
C GLY A 43 12.33 -1.95 1.86
N ARG A 44 12.41 -0.77 1.24
CA ARG A 44 11.68 0.43 1.66
C ARG A 44 10.45 0.62 0.77
N PRO A 45 9.30 1.03 1.32
CA PRO A 45 8.13 1.35 0.50
C PRO A 45 8.40 2.50 -0.46
N ASP A 46 7.84 2.42 -1.67
CA ASP A 46 7.70 3.57 -2.56
C ASP A 46 6.46 4.40 -2.13
N TRP A 47 6.70 5.38 -1.25
CA TRP A 47 5.63 6.24 -0.74
C TRP A 47 4.90 7.02 -1.84
N SER A 48 5.58 7.38 -2.93
CA SER A 48 4.96 8.10 -4.04
C SER A 48 3.96 7.22 -4.77
N ALA A 49 4.35 5.97 -5.06
CA ALA A 49 3.46 4.99 -5.69
C ALA A 49 2.27 4.64 -4.79
N GLU A 50 2.51 4.43 -3.50
CA GLU A 50 1.45 4.08 -2.53
C GLU A 50 0.44 5.22 -2.36
N LEU A 51 0.90 6.46 -2.16
CA LEU A 51 0.02 7.61 -2.05
C LEU A 51 -0.76 7.85 -3.35
N ALA A 52 -0.13 7.66 -4.51
CA ALA A 52 -0.82 7.77 -5.80
C ALA A 52 -1.90 6.69 -5.97
N ARG A 53 -1.64 5.46 -5.51
CA ARG A 53 -2.63 4.37 -5.52
C ARG A 53 -3.83 4.71 -4.63
N ILE A 54 -3.57 5.17 -3.40
CA ILE A 54 -4.61 5.57 -2.44
C ILE A 54 -5.41 6.77 -2.98
N GLY A 55 -4.74 7.80 -3.50
CA GLY A 55 -5.39 8.99 -4.06
C GLY A 55 -6.27 8.68 -5.28
N ARG A 56 -5.88 7.70 -6.12
CA ARG A 56 -6.76 7.23 -7.20
C ARG A 56 -8.01 6.51 -6.70
N ALA A 57 -7.88 5.74 -5.61
CA ALA A 57 -8.99 4.99 -5.04
C ALA A 57 -9.99 5.86 -4.25
N HIS A 58 -9.54 6.98 -3.68
CA HIS A 58 -10.32 7.83 -2.77
C HIS A 58 -10.47 9.28 -3.26
N ARG A 59 -10.76 9.50 -4.55
CA ARG A 59 -10.87 10.84 -5.14
C ARG A 59 -11.90 11.71 -4.42
N GLY A 60 -11.59 13.00 -4.23
CA GLY A 60 -12.48 13.97 -3.61
C GLY A 60 -12.68 13.79 -2.10
N SER A 61 -11.86 12.95 -1.46
CA SER A 61 -11.86 12.74 -0.01
C SER A 61 -10.59 13.27 0.64
N GLU A 62 -10.64 13.48 1.95
CA GLU A 62 -9.45 13.68 2.78
C GLU A 62 -9.04 12.35 3.43
N VAL A 63 -7.75 12.02 3.40
CA VAL A 63 -7.17 10.80 3.98
C VAL A 63 -6.17 11.18 5.06
N GLY A 64 -6.44 10.75 6.31
CA GLY A 64 -5.52 10.89 7.42
C GLY A 64 -4.38 9.86 7.36
N VAL A 65 -3.14 10.31 7.53
CA VAL A 65 -1.93 9.48 7.57
C VAL A 65 -1.27 9.65 8.94
N PHE A 66 -1.26 8.58 9.74
CA PHE A 66 -0.73 8.59 11.10
C PHE A 66 0.54 7.76 11.18
N LEU A 67 1.62 8.32 11.73
CA LEU A 67 2.90 7.61 11.87
C LEU A 67 3.44 7.73 13.30
N CYS A 68 3.78 6.58 13.89
CA CYS A 68 4.61 6.46 15.09
C CYS A 68 5.87 5.65 14.73
N GLY A 69 7.03 6.31 14.76
CA GLY A 69 8.28 5.66 14.36
C GLY A 69 9.49 6.61 14.32
N PRO A 70 10.64 6.14 13.77
CA PRO A 70 11.88 6.90 13.76
C PRO A 70 11.75 8.25 13.01
N GLN A 71 12.46 9.27 13.50
CA GLN A 71 12.44 10.62 12.93
C GLN A 71 12.74 10.68 11.42
N PRO A 72 13.68 9.88 10.85
CA PRO A 72 13.89 9.87 9.40
C PRO A 72 12.66 9.42 8.62
N LEU A 73 12.00 8.35 9.07
CA LEU A 73 10.78 7.83 8.43
C LEU A 73 9.65 8.86 8.49
N ASN A 74 9.53 9.55 9.63
CA ASN A 74 8.58 10.64 9.83
C ASN A 74 8.75 11.75 8.80
N ARG A 75 9.99 12.19 8.56
CA ARG A 75 10.30 13.19 7.53
C ARG A 75 9.99 12.68 6.12
N THR A 76 10.33 11.42 5.81
CA THR A 76 10.07 10.82 4.51
C THR A 76 8.58 10.77 4.18
N VAL A 77 7.76 10.24 5.08
CA VAL A 77 6.31 10.09 4.85
C VAL A 77 5.62 11.46 4.81
N GLY A 78 5.96 12.36 5.74
CA GLY A 78 5.41 13.71 5.74
C GLY A 78 5.74 14.51 4.48
N ALA A 79 6.99 14.42 3.99
CA ALA A 79 7.41 15.07 2.75
C ALA A 79 6.68 14.47 1.53
N ALA A 80 6.49 13.16 1.49
CA ALA A 80 5.75 12.50 0.41
C ALA A 80 4.29 12.96 0.36
N CYS A 81 3.61 13.05 1.50
CA CYS A 81 2.23 13.57 1.59
C CYS A 81 2.16 15.03 1.12
N HIS A 82 3.11 15.87 1.56
CA HIS A 82 3.16 17.27 1.16
C HIS A 82 3.38 17.44 -0.35
N ALA A 83 4.34 16.70 -0.92
CA ALA A 83 4.62 16.73 -2.36
C ALA A 83 3.43 16.26 -3.18
N PHE A 84 2.72 15.21 -2.73
CA PHE A 84 1.50 14.74 -3.40
C PHE A 84 0.43 15.83 -3.42
N ASN A 85 0.15 16.45 -2.28
CA ASN A 85 -0.88 17.51 -2.18
C ASN A 85 -0.52 18.75 -3.00
N GLN A 86 0.77 19.08 -3.17
CA GLN A 86 1.20 20.19 -4.04
C GLN A 86 1.00 19.89 -5.53
N ALA A 87 1.16 18.63 -5.93
CA ALA A 87 1.01 18.21 -7.32
C ALA A 87 -0.45 18.06 -7.76
N GLN A 88 -1.38 17.89 -6.80
CA GLN A 88 -2.78 17.57 -7.08
C GLN A 88 -3.71 18.76 -6.82
N THR A 89 -4.44 19.21 -7.85
CA THR A 89 -5.30 20.40 -7.78
C THR A 89 -6.79 20.11 -7.51
N ASP A 90 -7.24 18.86 -7.73
CA ASP A 90 -8.67 18.50 -7.80
C ASP A 90 -8.92 17.05 -7.32
N GLY A 91 -8.01 16.53 -6.49
CA GLY A 91 -7.99 15.14 -6.03
C GLY A 91 -8.15 14.96 -4.52
N THR A 92 -7.69 13.81 -4.03
CA THR A 92 -7.59 13.46 -2.61
C THR A 92 -6.56 14.33 -1.90
N ALA A 93 -6.87 14.79 -0.69
CA ALA A 93 -5.91 15.47 0.17
C ALA A 93 -5.41 14.53 1.27
N PHE A 94 -4.09 14.51 1.52
CA PHE A 94 -3.49 13.76 2.63
C PHE A 94 -3.18 14.66 3.82
N SER A 95 -3.75 14.35 4.98
CA SER A 95 -3.44 15.04 6.24
C SER A 95 -2.49 14.19 7.08
N TYR A 96 -1.26 14.67 7.28
CA TYR A 96 -0.20 13.90 7.93
C TYR A 96 -0.06 14.25 9.41
N HIS A 97 -0.02 13.22 10.25
CA HIS A 97 0.07 13.32 11.69
C HIS A 97 1.23 12.46 12.22
N SER A 98 2.18 13.14 12.88
CA SER A 98 3.23 12.48 13.66
C SER A 98 2.70 12.19 15.05
N GLU A 99 2.43 10.92 15.34
CA GLU A 99 1.82 10.49 16.59
C GLU A 99 2.84 9.86 17.55
N LYS A 100 2.53 9.95 18.85
CA LYS A 100 3.28 9.28 19.92
C LYS A 100 2.29 8.40 20.69
N PHE A 101 2.30 7.10 20.39
CA PHE A 101 1.47 6.08 21.04
C PHE A 101 2.25 5.34 22.14
#